data_AF-A0A0J7N1X9-F1
#
_entry.id   AF-A0A0J7N1X9-F1
#
_cell.length_a   1.000
_cell.length_b   1.000
_cell.length_c   1.000
_cell.angle_alpha   90.00
_cell.angle_beta   90.00
_cell.angle_gamma   90.00
#
_symmetry.space_group_name_H-M   'P 1'
#
loop_
_entity.id
_entity.type
_entity.pdbx_description
1 polymer ?
#
loop_
_entity_poly.entity_id
_entity_poly.type
_entity_poly.pdbx_seq_one_letter_code
_entity_poly.pdbx_strand_id
1 'polypeptide(L)'
;MKKQADNLIQDQRELHGRIARVVENMRKSGQANITQGTVQSRLQKLETYWSKFELQHETLRHDYRELVKLHDYVKKDFYGIVEEACSS
;
A
#
# COMPACT_ATOMS: atom_id res chain seq x y z
N MET A 1 -2.81 -22.57 -0.88
CA MET A 1 -3.61 -21.78 0.08
C MET A 1 -2.73 -21.00 1.05
N LYS A 2 -2.09 -21.59 2.09
CA LYS A 2 -1.23 -20.82 3.03
C LYS A 2 -0.12 -20.00 2.36
N LYS A 3 0.66 -20.62 1.46
CA LYS A 3 1.71 -19.94 0.69
C LYS A 3 1.20 -18.74 -0.13
N GLN A 4 -0.03 -18.80 -0.64
CA GLN A 4 -0.61 -17.69 -1.42
C GLN A 4 -0.96 -16.50 -0.51
N ALA A 5 -1.52 -16.77 0.68
CA ALA A 5 -1.77 -15.73 1.67
C ALA A 5 -0.46 -15.11 2.21
N ASP A 6 0.57 -15.91 2.45
CA ASP A 6 1.91 -15.42 2.82
C ASP A 6 2.50 -14.51 1.72
N ASN A 7 2.39 -14.92 0.45
CA ASN A 7 2.83 -14.08 -0.67
C ASN A 7 2.06 -12.76 -0.73
N LEU A 8 0.72 -12.79 -0.58
CA LEU A 8 -0.09 -11.57 -0.53
C LEU A 8 0.33 -10.66 0.63
N ILE A 9 0.62 -11.21 1.81
CA ILE A 9 1.11 -10.43 2.95
C ILE A 9 2.49 -9.82 2.68
N GLN A 10 3.37 -10.53 1.97
CA GLN A 10 4.67 -9.98 1.54
C GLN A 10 4.47 -8.84 0.54
N ASP A 11 3.61 -9.04 -0.47
CA ASP A 11 3.23 -8.03 -1.45
C ASP A 11 2.70 -6.76 -0.77
N GLN A 12 1.90 -6.87 0.29
CA GLN A 12 1.39 -5.73 1.06
C GLN A 12 2.54 -4.87 1.64
N ARG A 13 3.61 -5.50 2.14
CA ARG A 13 4.79 -4.79 2.67
C ARG A 13 5.56 -4.09 1.55
N GLU A 14 5.69 -4.75 0.40
CA GLU A 14 6.33 -4.16 -0.76
C GLU A 14 5.54 -2.97 -1.32
N LEU A 15 4.22 -3.09 -1.41
CA LEU A 15 3.33 -2.03 -1.86
C LEU A 15 3.38 -0.84 -0.92
N HIS A 16 3.32 -1.06 0.40
CA HIS A 16 3.53 0.00 1.39
C HIS A 16 4.86 0.75 1.15
N GLY A 17 5.96 0.01 0.97
CA GLY A 17 7.26 0.63 0.69
C GLY A 17 7.29 1.43 -0.61
N ARG A 18 6.56 1.01 -1.66
CA ARG A 18 6.43 1.76 -2.91
C ARG A 18 5.60 3.01 -2.74
N ILE A 19 4.48 2.91 -2.04
CA ILE A 19 3.58 4.02 -1.74
C ILE A 19 4.32 5.10 -0.92
N ALA A 20 4.99 4.71 0.17
CA ALA A 20 5.77 5.62 1.00
C ALA A 20 6.84 6.37 0.19
N ARG A 21 7.53 5.69 -0.75
CA ARG A 21 8.49 6.35 -1.64
C ARG A 21 7.83 7.35 -2.59
N VAL A 22 6.66 7.04 -3.13
CA VAL A 22 5.92 7.96 -4.01
C VAL A 22 5.51 9.22 -3.23
N VAL A 23 4.97 9.06 -2.03
CA VAL A 23 4.61 10.17 -1.11
C VAL A 23 5.83 11.00 -0.74
N GLU A 24 6.93 10.37 -0.31
CA GLU A 24 8.16 11.09 0.05
C GLU A 24 8.74 11.87 -1.16
N ASN A 25 8.75 11.25 -2.33
CA ASN A 25 9.21 11.90 -3.56
C ASN A 25 8.35 13.11 -3.90
N MET A 26 7.01 12.99 -3.78
CA MET A 26 6.10 14.13 -3.96
C MET A 26 6.41 15.26 -2.98
N ARG A 27 6.60 14.95 -1.69
CA ARG A 27 6.97 15.95 -0.67
C ARG A 27 8.29 16.66 -0.99
N LYS A 28 9.33 15.92 -1.37
CA LYS A 28 10.64 16.48 -1.74
C LYS A 28 10.58 17.36 -2.99
N SER A 29 9.83 16.95 -3.99
CA SER A 29 9.72 17.71 -5.24
C SER A 29 8.79 18.92 -5.12
N GLY A 30 7.84 18.95 -4.18
CA GLY A 30 7.09 20.17 -3.87
C GLY A 30 7.98 21.30 -3.34
N GLN A 31 9.15 20.97 -2.77
CA GLN A 31 10.15 21.95 -2.30
C GLN A 31 11.08 22.45 -3.42
N ALA A 32 11.05 21.81 -4.60
CA ALA A 32 11.92 22.12 -5.74
C ALA A 32 11.08 22.21 -7.03
N ASN A 33 10.69 23.43 -7.43
CA ASN A 33 10.03 23.80 -8.70
C ASN A 33 9.56 22.61 -9.57
N ILE A 34 8.36 22.10 -9.30
CA ILE A 34 7.82 20.90 -9.93
C ILE A 34 7.11 21.22 -11.25
N THR A 35 7.21 20.33 -12.25
CA THR A 35 6.36 20.39 -13.45
C THR A 35 5.06 19.63 -13.22
N GLN A 36 3.96 20.11 -13.79
CA GLN A 36 2.63 19.49 -13.67
C GLN A 36 2.63 18.01 -14.10
N GLY A 37 3.35 17.66 -15.17
CA GLY A 37 3.46 16.27 -15.64
C GLY A 37 4.15 15.34 -14.64
N THR A 38 5.11 15.85 -13.86
CA THR A 38 5.78 15.05 -12.82
C THR A 38 4.84 14.73 -11.67
N VAL A 39 3.98 15.68 -11.28
CA VAL A 39 2.94 15.47 -10.25
C VAL A 39 1.94 14.43 -10.73
N GLN A 40 1.40 14.60 -11.94
CA GLN A 40 0.40 13.69 -12.50
C GLN A 40 0.91 12.25 -12.61
N SER A 41 2.13 12.04 -13.09
CA SER A 41 2.72 10.69 -13.18
C SER A 41 2.90 10.03 -11.81
N ARG A 42 3.20 10.81 -10.77
CA ARG A 42 3.36 10.29 -9.41
C ARG A 42 2.03 9.97 -8.76
N LEU A 43 1.02 10.82 -8.94
CA LEU A 43 -0.35 10.55 -8.50
C LEU A 43 -0.88 9.26 -9.14
N GLN A 44 -0.74 9.10 -10.46
CA GLN A 44 -1.18 7.89 -11.16
C GLN A 44 -0.49 6.62 -10.61
N LYS A 45 0.81 6.70 -10.29
CA LYS A 45 1.54 5.59 -9.66
C LYS A 45 1.03 5.29 -8.25
N LEU A 46 0.74 6.33 -7.46
CA LEU A 46 0.19 6.18 -6.13
C LEU A 46 -1.18 5.47 -6.21
N GLU A 47 -2.08 5.96 -7.06
CA GLU A 47 -3.41 5.35 -7.29
C GLU A 47 -3.28 3.88 -7.70
N THR A 48 -2.39 3.57 -8.65
CA THR A 48 -2.17 2.19 -9.10
C THR A 48 -1.71 1.27 -7.96
N TYR A 49 -0.76 1.72 -7.14
CA TYR A 49 -0.27 0.91 -6.02
C TYR A 49 -1.30 0.77 -4.91
N TRP A 50 -2.07 1.84 -4.64
CA TRP A 50 -3.14 1.85 -3.66
C TRP A 50 -4.27 0.90 -4.05
N SER A 51 -4.80 0.99 -5.27
CA SER A 51 -5.87 0.09 -5.72
C SER A 51 -5.44 -1.38 -5.70
N LYS A 52 -4.17 -1.67 -6.02
CA LYS A 52 -3.64 -3.04 -5.89
C LYS A 52 -3.54 -3.47 -4.42
N PHE A 53 -3.14 -2.57 -3.52
CA PHE A 53 -3.06 -2.82 -2.10
C PHE A 53 -4.43 -3.15 -1.51
N GLU A 54 -5.45 -2.37 -1.85
CA GLU A 54 -6.85 -2.59 -1.44
C GLU A 54 -7.38 -3.93 -1.95
N LEU A 55 -7.22 -4.21 -3.25
CA LEU A 55 -7.70 -5.48 -3.83
C LEU A 55 -7.09 -6.70 -3.15
N GLN A 56 -5.78 -6.66 -2.88
CA GLN A 56 -5.09 -7.74 -2.17
C GLN A 56 -5.52 -7.85 -0.71
N HIS A 57 -5.81 -6.72 -0.04
CA HIS A 57 -6.37 -6.72 1.31
C HIS A 57 -7.74 -7.39 1.32
N GLU A 58 -8.63 -7.05 0.38
CA GLU A 58 -9.95 -7.68 0.25
C GLU A 58 -9.83 -9.19 0.05
N THR A 59 -8.93 -9.65 -0.84
CA THR A 59 -8.63 -11.09 -1.01
C THR A 59 -8.17 -11.73 0.30
N LEU A 60 -7.28 -11.09 1.07
CA LEU A 60 -6.84 -11.61 2.38
C LEU A 60 -8.00 -11.71 3.37
N ARG A 61 -8.94 -10.76 3.35
CA ARG A 61 -10.08 -10.69 4.28
C ARG A 61 -11.25 -11.57 3.90
N HIS A 62 -11.43 -11.87 2.62
CA HIS A 62 -12.51 -12.74 2.12
C HIS A 62 -12.04 -14.19 1.98
N ASP A 63 -11.00 -14.44 1.17
CA ASP A 63 -10.60 -15.80 0.78
C ASP A 63 -9.68 -16.47 1.80
N TYR A 64 -8.93 -15.67 2.58
CA TYR A 64 -7.94 -16.17 3.54
C TYR A 64 -8.24 -15.76 4.99
N ARG A 65 -9.45 -15.30 5.29
CA ARG A 65 -9.86 -14.72 6.58
C ARG A 65 -9.39 -15.53 7.78
N GLU A 66 -9.67 -16.83 7.76
CA GLU A 66 -9.36 -17.75 8.86
C GLU A 66 -7.85 -17.93 9.09
N LEU A 67 -7.08 -17.82 8.02
CA LEU A 67 -5.64 -18.01 8.05
C LEU A 67 -4.91 -16.74 8.52
N VAL A 68 -5.43 -15.57 8.14
CA VAL A 68 -4.81 -14.28 8.47
C VAL A 68 -5.29 -13.68 9.79
N LYS A 69 -6.40 -14.18 10.38
CA LYS A 69 -6.99 -13.63 11.62
C LYS A 69 -6.01 -13.53 12.80
N LEU A 70 -5.06 -14.47 12.89
CA LEU A 70 -4.05 -14.47 13.97
C LEU A 70 -2.71 -13.87 13.55
N HIS A 71 -2.56 -13.52 12.27
CA HIS A 71 -1.33 -12.98 11.71
C HIS A 71 -1.15 -11.51 12.13
N ASP A 72 0.12 -11.08 12.28
CA ASP A 72 0.47 -9.70 12.63
C ASP A 72 -0.17 -8.65 11.73
N TYR A 73 -0.33 -8.97 10.45
CA TYR A 73 -1.01 -8.12 9.47
C TYR A 73 -2.39 -7.65 9.96
N VAL A 74 -3.21 -8.56 10.51
CA VAL A 74 -4.53 -8.22 11.06
C VAL A 74 -4.42 -7.70 12.49
N LYS A 75 -3.61 -8.35 13.34
CA LYS A 75 -3.53 -7.98 14.76
C LYS A 75 -2.98 -6.57 15.01
N LYS A 76 -2.10 -6.10 14.13
CA LYS A 76 -1.49 -4.77 14.19
C LYS A 76 -2.18 -3.76 13.28
N ASP A 77 -3.30 -4.14 12.68
CA ASP A 77 -4.04 -3.31 11.73
C ASP A 77 -3.13 -2.69 10.65
N PHE A 78 -2.31 -3.54 10.02
CA PHE A 78 -1.30 -3.05 9.06
C PHE A 78 -1.93 -2.25 7.91
N TYR A 79 -3.15 -2.61 7.50
CA TYR A 79 -3.88 -1.85 6.50
C TYR A 79 -4.14 -0.40 6.95
N GLY A 80 -4.69 -0.20 8.15
CA GLY A 80 -4.96 1.14 8.70
C GLY A 80 -3.69 1.97 8.86
N ILE A 81 -2.59 1.37 9.31
CA ILE A 81 -1.29 2.07 9.39
C ILE A 81 -0.86 2.63 8.03
N VAL A 82 -1.05 1.87 6.95
CA VAL A 82 -0.68 2.33 5.60
C VAL A 82 -1.65 3.38 5.10
N GLU A 83 -2.96 3.23 5.36
CA GLU A 83 -3.98 4.23 5.04
C GLU A 83 -3.66 5.58 5.67
N GLU A 84 -3.44 5.63 6.98
CA GLU A 84 -3.08 6.85 7.70
C GLU A 84 -1.81 7.50 7.14
N ALA A 85 -0.79 6.69 6.80
CA ALA A 85 0.45 7.18 6.23
C ALA A 85 0.30 7.77 4.82
N CYS A 86 -0.75 7.41 4.08
CA CYS A 86 -1.03 7.95 2.74
C CYS A 86 -1.95 9.16 2.78
N SER A 87 -2.84 9.23 3.78
CA SER A 87 -3.80 10.31 3.94
C SER A 87 -3.25 11.53 4.69
N SER A 88 -2.08 11.40 5.34
CA SER A 88 -1.39 12.46 6.11
C SER A 88 -0.47 13.33 5.24
#